data_AF-A0A0D7F130-F1
#
_entry.id   AF-A0A0D7F130-F1
#
_cell.length_a   1.000
_cell.length_b   1.000
_cell.length_c   1.000
_cell.angle_alpha   90.00
_cell.angle_beta   90.00
_cell.angle_gamma   90.00
#
_symmetry.space_group_name_H-M   'P 1'
#
loop_
_entity.id
_entity.type
_entity.pdbx_description
1 polymer ?
#
loop_
_entity_poly.entity_id
_entity_poly.type
_entity_poly.pdbx_seq_one_letter_code
_entity_poly.pdbx_strand_id
1 'polypeptide(L)' 'MKNEFVNDLRGSKQLGAPFDTGKLDRLMDEAGIDVIVATSRHNVQYLLGGYRFFFFDVMEAIG' A
#
# COMPACT_ATOMS: atom_id res chain seq x y z
N MET A 1 14.83 -16.53 -34.08
CA MET A 1 14.93 -15.16 -33.54
C MET A 1 13.53 -14.52 -33.48
N LYS A 2 12.59 -15.09 -32.72
CA LYS A 2 11.26 -14.50 -32.42
C LYS A 2 10.75 -14.99 -31.05
N ASN A 3 11.65 -15.18 -30.09
CA ASN A 3 11.33 -15.77 -28.78
C ASN A 3 11.46 -14.75 -27.63
N GLU A 4 11.38 -13.46 -27.93
CA GLU A 4 11.56 -12.40 -26.91
C GLU A 4 10.34 -11.49 -26.71
N PHE A 5 9.28 -11.63 -27.51
CA PHE A 5 8.11 -10.72 -27.43
C PHE A 5 6.95 -11.23 -26.56
N VAL A 6 7.09 -12.38 -25.88
CA VAL A 6 6.02 -12.92 -25.02
C VAL A 6 6.26 -12.61 -23.53
N ASN A 7 7.38 -11.96 -23.18
CA ASN A 7 7.72 -11.71 -21.77
C ASN A 7 7.30 -10.31 -21.24
N ASP A 8 6.66 -9.47 -22.07
CA ASP A 8 6.33 -8.07 -21.72
C ASP A 8 4.90 -7.89 -21.18
N LEU A 9 4.17 -8.98 -20.93
CA LEU A 9 2.89 -8.94 -20.21
C LEU A 9 3.03 -9.29 -18.72
N ARG A 10 4.23 -9.17 -18.14
CA ARG A 10 4.45 -9.21 -16.67
C ARG A 10 3.97 -7.94 -15.97
N GLY A 11 2.81 -7.46 -16.38
CA GLY A 11 2.05 -6.42 -15.72
C GLY A 11 0.68 -6.93 -15.26
N SER A 12 0.53 -8.23 -15.00
CA SER A 12 -0.55 -8.70 -14.11
C SER A 12 -0.23 -8.17 -12.71
N LYS A 13 -0.42 -6.87 -12.50
CA LYS A 13 -0.39 -6.25 -11.18
C LYS A 13 -1.45 -7.00 -10.40
N GLN A 14 -0.99 -7.93 -9.56
CA GLN A 14 -1.83 -8.74 -8.70
C GLN A 14 -2.84 -7.78 -8.05
N LEU A 15 -4.14 -8.03 -8.21
CA LEU A 15 -5.23 -7.24 -7.61
C LEU A 15 -5.30 -7.45 -6.09
N GLY A 16 -4.14 -7.58 -5.43
CA GLY A 16 -4.01 -7.71 -3.98
C GLY A 16 -3.78 -6.36 -3.33
N ALA A 17 -4.09 -6.27 -2.03
CA ALA A 17 -3.75 -5.10 -1.25
C ALA A 17 -2.22 -4.86 -1.28
N PRO A 18 -1.75 -3.61 -1.25
CA PRO A 18 -0.34 -3.26 -1.44
C PRO A 18 0.54 -3.53 -0.22
N PHE A 19 0.05 -4.29 0.76
CA PHE A 19 0.70 -4.64 2.01
C PHE A 19 0.38 -6.09 2.37
N ASP A 20 1.07 -6.62 3.38
CA ASP A 20 0.81 -7.95 3.92
C ASP A 20 -0.49 -7.96 4.74
N THR A 21 -1.59 -8.41 4.12
CA THR A 21 -2.90 -8.51 4.77
C THR A 21 -2.91 -9.59 5.86
N GLY A 22 -2.22 -10.72 5.66
CA GLY A 22 -2.23 -11.82 6.64
C GLY A 22 -1.56 -11.44 7.96
N LYS A 23 -0.49 -10.64 7.89
CA LYS A 23 0.12 -10.06 9.09
C LYS A 23 -0.82 -9.06 9.78
N LEU A 24 -1.52 -8.23 9.02
CA LEU A 24 -2.46 -7.26 9.58
C LEU A 24 -3.62 -7.97 10.28
N ASP A 25 -4.25 -8.94 9.61
CA ASP A 25 -5.38 -9.71 10.13
C ASP A 25 -5.03 -10.40 11.45
N ARG A 26 -3.87 -11.08 11.49
CA ARG A 26 -3.39 -11.72 12.72
C ARG A 26 -3.23 -10.74 13.88
N LEU A 27 -2.64 -9.57 13.63
CA LEU A 27 -2.43 -8.56 14.67
C LEU A 27 -3.75 -7.92 15.12
N MET A 28 -4.68 -7.71 14.20
CA MET A 28 -6.02 -7.21 14.50
C MET A 28 -6.80 -8.21 15.37
N ASP A 29 -6.75 -9.50 15.03
CA ASP A 29 -7.38 -10.58 15.80
C ASP A 29 -6.77 -10.72 17.20
N GLU A 30 -5.44 -10.76 17.30
CA GLU A 30 -4.72 -10.85 18.58
C GLU A 30 -5.03 -9.65 19.50
N ALA A 31 -5.32 -8.48 18.93
CA ALA A 31 -5.64 -7.25 19.66
C ALA A 31 -7.15 -7.02 19.86
N GLY A 32 -8.03 -7.83 19.24
CA GLY A 32 -9.48 -7.63 19.25
C GLY A 32 -9.93 -6.31 18.58
N ILE A 33 -9.27 -5.93 17.49
CA ILE A 33 -9.52 -4.68 16.76
C ILE A 33 -10.34 -4.96 15.50
N ASP A 34 -11.54 -4.41 15.41
CA ASP A 34 -12.40 -4.55 14.23
C ASP A 34 -12.10 -3.51 13.13
N VAL A 35 -11.61 -2.31 13.52
CA VAL A 35 -11.39 -1.17 12.61
C VAL A 35 -10.12 -0.41 12.95
N ILE A 36 -9.35 -0.05 11.92
CA ILE A 36 -8.16 0.79 12.03
C ILE A 36 -8.38 2.12 11.30
N VAL A 37 -8.00 3.22 11.96
CA VAL A 37 -7.92 4.56 11.37
C VAL A 37 -6.45 4.97 11.29
N ALA A 38 -5.91 5.06 10.07
CA ALA A 38 -4.53 5.48 9.85
C ALA A 38 -4.44 7.02 9.75
N THR A 39 -3.71 7.65 10.67
CA THR A 39 -3.56 9.12 10.73
C THR A 39 -2.17 9.63 10.35
N SER A 40 -1.16 8.75 10.29
CA SER A 40 0.20 9.13 9.92
C SER A 40 0.47 8.94 8.42
N ARG A 41 1.28 9.82 7.86
CA ARG A 41 1.74 9.76 6.45
C ARG A 41 2.33 8.39 6.10
N HIS A 42 3.12 7.80 7.00
CA HIS A 42 3.76 6.50 6.80
C HIS A 42 2.75 5.35 6.77
N ASN A 43 1.78 5.32 7.69
CA ASN A 43 0.79 4.24 7.76
C ASN A 43 -0.16 4.27 6.56
N VAL A 44 -0.60 5.46 6.15
CA VAL A 44 -1.47 5.63 4.97
C VAL A 44 -0.74 5.19 3.70
N GLN A 45 0.53 5.56 3.53
CA GLN A 45 1.33 5.13 2.37
C GLN A 45 1.52 3.61 2.32
N TYR A 46 1.83 3.00 3.46
CA TYR A 46 2.02 1.55 3.55
C TYR A 46 0.71 0.80 3.22
N LEU A 47 -0.42 1.19 3.81
CA LEU A 47 -1.71 0.52 3.61
C LEU A 47 -2.31 0.73 2.21
N LEU A 48 -1.99 1.85 1.54
CA LEU A 48 -2.57 2.21 0.25
C LEU A 48 -1.58 2.16 -0.92
N GLY A 49 -0.35 1.66 -0.70
CA GLY A 49 0.62 1.44 -1.77
C GLY A 49 1.16 2.73 -2.39
N GLY A 50 1.35 3.77 -1.57
CA GLY A 50 1.90 5.05 -2.00
C GLY A 50 0.86 6.08 -2.42
N TYR A 51 -0.39 5.99 -1.95
CA TYR A 51 -1.38 7.05 -2.20
C TYR A 51 -0.89 8.39 -1.62
N ARG A 52 -0.49 9.28 -2.52
CA ARG A 52 -0.04 10.65 -2.22
C ARG A 52 -1.16 11.62 -2.55
N PHE A 53 -1.86 12.12 -1.53
CA PHE A 53 -2.58 13.38 -1.67
C PHE A 53 -1.53 14.48 -1.92
N PHE A 54 -1.62 15.13 -3.06
CA PHE A 54 -0.69 16.14 -3.58
C PHE A 54 -0.45 17.34 -2.63
N PHE A 55 -1.34 17.56 -1.65
CA PHE A 55 -1.18 18.61 -0.64
C PHE A 55 -0.06 18.35 0.38
N PHE A 56 0.31 17.10 0.67
CA PHE A 56 1.30 16.80 1.73
C PHE A 56 2.77 16.97 1.33
N ASP A 57 3.08 17.19 0.05
CA ASP A 57 4.46 17.51 -0.35
C ASP A 57 4.85 18.96 -0.05
N VAL A 58 3.86 19.80 0.27
CA VAL A 58 4.06 21.23 0.59
C VAL A 58 3.93 21.51 2.10
N MET A 59 3.41 20.56 2.87
CA MET A 59 3.06 20.72 4.29
C MET A 59 4.05 20.04 5.25
N GLU A 60 5.35 20.05 4.95
CA GLU A 60 6.40 19.69 5.94
C GLU A 60 7.23 20.91 6.41
N ALA A 61 6.87 22.13 5.98
CA ALA A 61 7.55 23.37 6.39
C ALA A 61 6.62 24.59 6.49
N ILE A 62 5.48 24.46 7.18
CA ILE A 62 4.79 25.61 7.79
C ILE A 62 4.32 25.18 9.18
N GLY A 63 5.18 25.41 10.17
CA GLY A 63 4.98 25.09 11.58
C GLY A 63 6.26 25.36 12.35
#